data_AF-A0AA43D2G4-F1
#
_entry.id   AF-A0AA43D2G4-F1
#
_cell.length_a   1.000
_cell.length_b   1.000
_cell.length_c   1.000
_cell.angle_alpha   90.00
_cell.angle_beta   90.00
_cell.angle_gamma   90.00
#
_symmetry.space_group_name_H-M   'P 1'
#
loop_
_entity.id
_entity.type
_entity.pdbx_description
1 polymer ?
#
loop_
_entity_poly.entity_id
_entity_poly.type
_entity_poly.pdbx_seq_one_letter_code
_entity_poly.pdbx_strand_id
1 'polypeptide(L)' 'MDFWQHCGYHLLDRAADGHLLVTDDYLRLYYARPELAPVAESCAAERRLHESLLEAPRRAVVEGEITSVSDPD' A
#
# COMPACT_ATOMS: atom_id res chain seq x y z
N MET A 1 -20.95 15.35 1.25
CA MET A 1 -20.48 15.51 -0.14
C MET A 1 -18.97 15.45 -0.06
N ASP A 2 -18.38 14.27 -0.29
CA ASP A 2 -16.94 14.12 -0.27
C ASP A 2 -16.37 14.77 -1.52
N PHE A 3 -15.75 15.94 -1.33
CA PHE A 3 -15.24 16.78 -2.43
C PHE A 3 -14.20 16.05 -3.30
N TRP A 4 -13.55 15.01 -2.78
CA TRP A 4 -12.58 14.19 -3.52
C TRP A 4 -12.67 12.72 -3.10
N GLN A 5 -13.69 12.01 -3.56
CA GLN A 5 -14.00 10.66 -3.10
C GLN A 5 -12.85 9.65 -3.26
N HIS A 6 -11.99 9.85 -4.28
CA HIS A 6 -10.84 8.99 -4.56
C HIS A 6 -9.56 9.35 -3.79
N CYS A 7 -9.51 10.46 -3.04
CA CYS A 7 -8.29 10.84 -2.32
C CYS A 7 -8.08 10.07 -1.00
N GLY A 8 -9.08 9.29 -0.57
CA GLY A 8 -8.99 8.50 0.67
C GLY A 8 -9.09 9.33 1.95
N TYR A 9 -9.48 10.61 1.89
CA TYR A 9 -9.56 11.47 3.07
C TYR A 9 -10.45 10.90 4.19
N HIS A 10 -11.51 10.17 3.82
CA HIS A 10 -12.42 9.51 4.76
C HIS A 10 -11.79 8.32 5.50
N LEU A 11 -10.62 7.84 5.05
CA LEU A 11 -9.86 6.78 5.71
C LEU A 11 -8.81 7.34 6.67
N LEU A 12 -8.53 8.65 6.64
CA LEU A 12 -7.59 9.30 7.55
C LEU A 12 -8.27 9.58 8.89
N ASP A 13 -7.50 9.41 9.96
CA ASP A 13 -7.92 9.84 11.30
C ASP A 13 -7.49 11.28 11.56
N ARG A 14 -8.03 11.87 12.64
CA ARG A 14 -7.61 13.19 13.12
C ARG A 14 -6.99 13.06 14.50
N ALA A 15 -5.80 13.63 14.65
CA ALA A 15 -5.15 13.80 15.94
C ALA A 15 -5.83 14.91 16.77
N ALA A 16 -5.55 14.93 18.07
CA ALA A 16 -6.11 15.91 19.02
C ALA A 16 -5.73 17.36 18.71
N ASP A 17 -4.63 17.56 17.98
CA ASP A 17 -4.16 18.85 17.47
C ASP A 17 -4.81 19.27 16.14
N GLY A 18 -5.70 18.43 15.59
CA GLY A 18 -6.40 18.68 14.33
C GLY A 18 -5.64 18.24 13.08
N HIS A 19 -4.44 17.65 13.21
CA HIS A 19 -3.69 17.11 12.08
C HIS A 19 -4.25 15.76 11.60
N LEU A 20 -4.00 15.43 10.33
CA LEU A 20 -4.39 14.14 9.76
C LEU A 20 -3.38 13.07 10.15
N LEU A 21 -3.90 11.95 10.65
CA LEU A 21 -3.15 10.74 10.89
C LEU A 21 -3.37 9.80 9.72
N VAL A 22 -2.26 9.40 9.10
CA VAL A 22 -2.25 8.27 8.18
C VAL A 22 -2.81 7.06 8.95
N THR A 23 -3.63 6.24 8.31
CA THR A 23 -4.15 4.99 8.87
C THR A 23 -3.71 3.82 8.02
N ASP A 24 -3.89 2.60 8.54
CA ASP A 24 -3.62 1.39 7.75
C ASP A 24 -4.56 1.31 6.54
N ASP A 25 -5.83 1.70 6.69
CA ASP A 25 -6.80 1.68 5.60
C ASP A 25 -6.48 2.71 4.52
N TYR A 26 -5.98 3.88 4.91
CA TYR A 26 -5.47 4.86 3.97
C TYR A 26 -4.33 4.28 3.13
N LEU A 27 -3.37 3.57 3.74
CA LEU A 27 -2.26 2.95 3.02
C LEU A 27 -2.73 1.78 2.14
N ARG A 28 -3.66 0.95 2.62
CA ARG A 28 -4.27 -0.14 1.83
C ARG A 28 -4.94 0.37 0.56
N LEU A 29 -5.59 1.53 0.62
CA LEU A 29 -6.18 2.17 -0.57
C LEU A 29 -5.13 2.41 -1.66
N TYR A 30 -3.93 2.86 -1.28
CA TYR A 30 -2.84 3.09 -2.23
C TYR A 30 -2.28 1.78 -2.77
N TYR A 31 -2.05 0.79 -1.92
CA TYR A 31 -1.58 -0.52 -2.38
C TYR A 31 -2.58 -1.22 -3.31
N ALA A 32 -3.89 -1.05 -3.10
CA ALA A 32 -4.93 -1.64 -3.94
C ALA A 32 -5.09 -0.95 -5.31
N ARG A 33 -4.33 0.12 -5.61
CA ARG A 33 -4.40 0.78 -6.93
C ARG A 33 -3.85 -0.14 -8.02
N PRO A 34 -4.43 -0.08 -9.24
CA PRO A 34 -3.96 -0.91 -10.36
C PRO A 34 -2.50 -0.64 -10.74
N GLU A 35 -1.97 0.54 -10.43
CA GLU A 35 -0.56 0.90 -10.63
C GLU A 35 0.41 0.08 -9.77
N LEU A 36 -0.02 -0.41 -8.61
CA LEU A 36 0.78 -1.22 -7.68
C LEU A 36 0.29 -2.67 -7.57
N ALA A 37 -0.79 -3.01 -8.26
CA ALA A 37 -1.33 -4.36 -8.30
C ALA A 37 -0.38 -5.26 -9.10
N PRO A 38 0.04 -6.43 -8.57
CA PRO A 38 0.84 -7.38 -9.31
C PRO A 38 0.15 -7.81 -10.60
N VAL A 39 0.91 -7.91 -11.68
CA VAL A 39 0.42 -8.38 -12.98
C VAL A 39 0.67 -9.89 -13.12
N ALA A 40 0.18 -10.50 -14.20
CA ALA A 40 0.33 -11.94 -14.40
C ALA A 40 1.80 -12.36 -14.48
N GLU A 41 2.61 -11.48 -15.06
CA GLU A 41 4.04 -11.61 -15.28
C GLU A 41 4.86 -11.39 -13.98
N SER A 42 4.26 -10.81 -12.94
CA SER A 42 4.95 -10.56 -11.67
C SER A 42 5.46 -11.87 -11.06
N CYS A 43 6.66 -11.81 -10.50
CA CYS A 43 7.29 -12.94 -9.86
C CYS A 43 6.61 -13.28 -8.52
N ALA A 44 6.93 -14.46 -7.97
CA ALA A 44 6.36 -14.89 -6.69
C ALA A 44 6.73 -13.95 -5.52
N ALA A 45 7.91 -13.33 -5.57
CA ALA A 45 8.36 -12.39 -4.55
C ALA A 45 7.53 -11.10 -4.55
N GLU A 46 7.23 -10.53 -5.72
CA GLU A 46 6.39 -9.34 -5.85
C GLU A 46 4.97 -9.58 -5.32
N ARG A 47 4.34 -10.69 -5.73
CA ARG A 47 3.01 -11.06 -5.24
C ARG A 47 2.98 -11.20 -3.73
N ARG A 48 3.95 -11.91 -3.15
CA ARG A 48 4.08 -12.09 -1.70
C ARG A 48 4.32 -10.76 -0.98
N LEU A 49 5.19 -9.90 -1.51
CA LEU A 49 5.45 -8.57 -0.96
C LEU A 49 4.17 -7.72 -0.97
N HIS A 50 3.45 -7.70 -2.07
CA HIS A 50 2.19 -6.96 -2.19
C HIS A 50 1.13 -7.46 -1.21
N GLU A 51 0.89 -8.78 -1.13
CA GLU A 51 -0.07 -9.38 -0.20
C GLU A 51 0.26 -9.02 1.26
N SER A 52 1.53 -9.15 1.64
CA SER A 52 1.96 -8.82 3.01
C SER A 52 1.82 -7.33 3.35
N LEU A 53 1.94 -6.43 2.36
CA LEU A 53 1.70 -4.99 2.54
C LEU A 53 0.22 -4.66 2.61
N LEU A 54 -0.66 -5.44 1.96
CA LEU A 54 -2.10 -5.30 2.16
C LEU A 54 -2.53 -5.74 3.57
N GLU A 55 -1.93 -6.82 4.09
CA GLU A 55 -2.19 -7.29 5.46
C GLU A 55 -1.66 -6.30 6.51
N ALA A 56 -0.37 -5.94 6.41
CA ALA A 56 0.34 -5.08 7.34
C ALA A 56 0.99 -3.89 6.61
N PRO A 57 0.23 -2.82 6.31
CA PRO A 57 0.69 -1.74 5.43
C PRO A 57 1.83 -0.88 5.98
N ARG A 58 2.13 -1.01 7.27
CA ARG A 58 3.25 -0.32 7.94
C ARG A 58 4.43 -1.21 8.23
N ARG A 59 4.39 -2.48 7.80
CA ARG A 59 5.51 -3.38 8.06
C ARG A 59 6.77 -2.84 7.40
N ALA A 60 7.91 -3.07 8.05
CA ALA A 60 9.19 -2.81 7.41
C ALA A 60 9.33 -3.77 6.23
N VAL A 61 9.72 -3.24 5.07
CA VAL A 61 10.19 -4.01 3.93
C VAL A 61 11.69 -4.05 4.01
N VAL A 62 12.27 -5.24 4.19
CA VAL A 62 13.71 -5.39 4.30
C VAL A 62 14.34 -5.47 2.92
N GLU A 63 15.61 -5.05 2.80
CA GLU A 63 16.34 -5.04 1.53
C GLU A 63 16.32 -6.39 0.81
N GLY A 64 16.40 -7.49 1.56
CA GLY A 64 16.33 -8.85 1.01
C GLY A 64 15.04 -9.13 0.22
N GLU A 65 13.90 -8.57 0.64
CA GLU A 65 12.62 -8.72 -0.07
C GLU A 65 12.63 -7.94 -1.39
N ILE A 66 13.26 -6.76 -1.38
CA ILE A 66 13.43 -5.93 -2.59
C ILE A 66 14.37 -6.62 -3.57
N THR A 67 15.49 -7.18 -3.10
CA THR A 67 16.42 -7.91 -3.97
C THR A 67 15.83 -9.21 -4.52
N SER A 68 14.83 -9.78 -3.84
CA SER A 68 14.16 -11.01 -4.28
C SER A 68 13.13 -10.77 -5.38
N VAL A 69 12.67 -9.53 -5.53
CA VAL A 69 11.91 -9.09 -6.70
C VAL A 69 12.84 -9.19 -7.89
N SER A 70 12.73 -10.31 -8.59
CA SER A 70 13.47 -10.54 -9.82
C SER A 70 12.76 -9.78 -10.93
N ASP A 71 13.51 -9.00 -11.70
CA ASP A 71 13.03 -8.39 -12.94
C ASP A 71 13.17 -9.44 -14.06
N PRO A 72 12.08 -10.03 -14.55
CA PRO A 72 12.14 -10.71 -15.83
C PRO A 72 12.12 -9.62 -16.91
N ASP A 73 13.31 -9.16 -17.34
CA ASP A 73 13.47 -8.34 -18.56
C ASP A 73 12.59 -8.85 -19.72
#